data_AF-A0A8C5ZP75-F1
#
_entry.id   AF-A0A8C5ZP75-F1
#
_cell.length_a   1.000
_cell.length_b   1.000
_cell.length_c   1.000
_cell.angle_alpha   90.00
_cell.angle_beta   90.00
_cell.angle_gamma   90.00
#
_symmetry.space_group_name_H-M   'P 1'
#
loop_
_entity.id
_entity.type
_entity.pdbx_description
1 polymer ?
#
loop_
_entity_poly.entity_id
_entity_poly.type
_entity_poly.pdbx_seq_one_letter_code
_entity_poly.pdbx_strand_id
1 'polypeptide(L)' 'MCGRTSCHLPRDVLTRACAYRDRQGQQRLPEWRDPEKYYPSYNKSPQSSSPVLLSRLHLEKVTSWIPTGPVSTQQY' A
#
# COMPACT_ATOMS: atom_id res chain seq x y z
N MET A 1 -10.85 -11.69 -20.76
CA MET A 1 -11.16 -11.36 -19.35
C MET A 1 -9.99 -11.82 -18.48
N CYS A 2 -9.35 -10.92 -17.72
CA CYS A 2 -8.25 -11.25 -16.80
C CYS A 2 -8.79 -11.41 -15.37
N GLY A 3 -9.35 -12.58 -15.05
CA GLY A 3 -9.94 -12.88 -13.72
C GLY A 3 -8.98 -13.50 -12.71
N ARG A 4 -7.73 -13.80 -13.09
CA ARG A 4 -6.73 -14.48 -12.25
C ARG A 4 -5.33 -13.96 -12.55
N THR A 5 -4.48 -13.94 -11.52
CA THR A 5 -3.08 -13.54 -11.64
C THR A 5 -2.17 -14.45 -10.81
N SER A 6 -0.86 -14.44 -11.12
CA SER A 6 0.18 -15.02 -10.28
C SER A 6 0.95 -13.89 -9.60
N CYS A 7 1.06 -13.94 -8.27
CA CYS A 7 1.83 -13.01 -7.46
C CYS A 7 2.44 -13.78 -6.29
N HIS A 8 3.54 -14.49 -6.55
CA HIS A 8 4.09 -15.53 -5.68
C HIS A 8 5.49 -15.21 -5.14
N LEU A 9 6.10 -14.10 -5.56
CA LEU A 9 7.44 -13.74 -5.10
C LEU A 9 7.44 -13.45 -3.60
N PRO A 10 8.48 -13.86 -2.85
CA PRO A 10 8.63 -13.43 -1.46
C PRO A 10 8.66 -11.89 -1.36
N ARG A 11 8.16 -11.34 -0.26
CA ARG A 11 8.01 -9.88 -0.05
C ARG A 11 9.29 -9.10 -0.40
N ASP A 12 10.44 -9.55 0.09
CA ASP A 12 11.69 -8.82 -0.11
C ASP A 12 12.18 -8.89 -1.56
N VAL A 13 11.92 -10.01 -2.25
CA VAL A 13 12.21 -10.17 -3.69
C VAL A 13 11.31 -9.25 -4.50
N LEU A 14 10.01 -9.23 -4.20
CA LEU A 14 9.06 -8.34 -4.85
C LEU A 14 9.42 -6.86 -4.63
N THR A 15 9.83 -6.50 -3.41
CA THR A 15 10.27 -5.13 -3.08
C THR A 15 11.46 -4.70 -3.93
N ARG A 16 12.48 -5.56 -4.05
CA ARG A 16 13.66 -5.28 -4.89
C ARG A 16 13.31 -5.23 -6.38
N ALA A 17 12.39 -6.07 -6.84
CA ALA A 17 11.89 -6.02 -8.21
C ALA A 17 11.13 -4.72 -8.53
N CYS A 18 10.62 -4.04 -7.50
CA CYS A 18 9.97 -2.73 -7.61
C CYS A 18 10.91 -1.54 -7.33
N ALA A 19 12.24 -1.72 -7.42
CA ALA A 19 13.17 -0.61 -7.35
C ALA A 19 12.86 0.46 -8.42
N TYR A 20 12.88 1.73 -8.02
CA TYR A 20 12.52 2.85 -8.90
C TYR A 20 13.39 4.08 -8.62
N ARG A 21 13.36 5.06 -9.53
CA ARG A 21 13.97 6.38 -9.33
C ARG A 21 12.90 7.41 -8.97
N ASP A 22 13.16 8.20 -7.94
CA ASP A 22 12.31 9.34 -7.61
C ASP A 22 12.54 10.52 -8.59
N ARG A 23 11.82 11.63 -8.36
CA ARG A 23 11.89 12.82 -9.23
C ARG A 23 13.27 13.48 -9.22
N GLN A 24 14.07 13.24 -8.18
CA GLN A 24 15.44 13.69 -8.03
C GLN A 24 16.45 12.70 -8.66
N GLY A 25 15.96 11.60 -9.23
CA GLY A 25 16.78 10.55 -9.84
C GLY A 25 17.40 9.58 -8.84
N GLN A 26 17.07 9.68 -7.54
CA GLN A 26 17.62 8.81 -6.52
C GLN A 26 16.98 7.43 -6.57
N GLN A 27 17.79 6.39 -6.40
CA GLN A 27 17.31 5.01 -6.31
C GLN A 27 16.56 4.80 -4.99
N ARG A 28 15.35 4.25 -5.08
CA ARG A 28 14.46 4.00 -3.96
C ARG A 28 13.84 2.60 -4.06
N LEU A 29 13.45 2.07 -2.91
CA LEU A 29 12.56 0.92 -2.80
C LEU A 29 11.21 1.41 -2.25
N PRO A 30 10.08 0.80 -2.64
CA PRO A 30 8.78 1.16 -2.09
C PRO A 30 8.69 0.78 -0.61
N GLU A 31 8.04 1.64 0.17
CA GLU A 31 7.70 1.38 1.57
C GLU A 31 6.40 0.57 1.64
N TRP A 32 6.35 -0.46 2.47
CA TRP A 32 5.14 -1.26 2.66
C TRP A 32 4.17 -0.61 3.64
N ARG A 33 2.88 -0.75 3.35
CA ARG A 33 1.78 -0.55 4.28
C ARG A 33 1.00 -1.86 4.39
N ASP A 34 0.58 -2.22 5.59
CA ASP A 34 -0.07 -3.50 5.92
C ASP A 34 0.64 -4.74 5.33
N PRO A 35 1.97 -4.91 5.55
CA PRO A 35 2.73 -6.00 4.96
C PRO A 35 2.22 -7.40 5.35
N GLU A 36 1.51 -7.52 6.47
CA GLU A 36 0.88 -8.76 6.96
C GLU A 36 -0.28 -9.24 6.07
N LYS A 37 -0.89 -8.35 5.27
CA LYS A 37 -1.95 -8.73 4.30
C LYS A 37 -1.39 -9.36 3.03
N TYR A 38 -0.07 -9.32 2.83
CA TYR A 38 0.54 -9.90 1.65
C TYR A 38 0.66 -11.41 1.76
N TYR A 39 -0.14 -12.12 0.97
CA TYR A 39 -0.09 -13.58 0.84
C TYR A 39 0.32 -13.99 -0.59
N PRO A 40 1.58 -14.44 -0.79
CA PRO A 40 2.05 -14.93 -2.08
C PRO A 40 1.26 -16.14 -2.56
N SER A 41 0.86 -16.14 -3.83
CA SER A 41 0.21 -17.30 -4.46
C SER A 41 0.40 -17.28 -5.97
N TYR A 42 0.54 -18.46 -6.55
CA TYR A 42 0.57 -18.67 -8.00
C TYR A 42 -0.79 -18.42 -8.67
N ASN A 43 -1.87 -18.35 -7.88
CA ASN A 43 -3.24 -18.24 -8.38
C ASN A 43 -4.10 -17.36 -7.46
N LYS A 44 -4.10 -16.06 -7.73
CA LYS A 44 -4.91 -15.04 -7.06
C LYS A 44 -6.24 -14.90 -7.79
N SER A 45 -7.34 -14.91 -7.04
CA SER A 45 -8.70 -14.68 -7.53
C SER A 45 -9.18 -13.26 -7.18
N PRO A 46 -10.33 -12.81 -7.72
CA PRO A 46 -11.03 -11.66 -7.18
C PRO A 46 -11.28 -11.85 -5.67
N GLN A 47 -11.43 -10.74 -4.95
CA GLN A 47 -11.54 -10.67 -3.49
C GLN A 47 -10.27 -11.03 -2.70
N SER A 48 -9.20 -11.51 -3.36
CA SER A 48 -7.89 -11.70 -2.71
C SER A 48 -7.07 -10.39 -2.68
N SER A 49 -6.22 -10.21 -1.67
CA SER A 49 -5.31 -9.06 -1.60
C SER A 49 -4.06 -9.27 -2.46
N SER A 50 -3.75 -8.31 -3.32
CA SER A 50 -2.52 -8.25 -4.11
C SER A 50 -1.80 -6.92 -3.88
N PRO A 51 -0.46 -6.90 -3.87
CA PRO A 51 0.31 -5.68 -3.64
C PRO A 51 0.15 -4.72 -4.83
N VAL A 52 0.05 -3.43 -4.53
CA VAL A 52 -0.06 -2.37 -5.53
C VAL A 52 0.89 -1.23 -5.17
N LEU A 53 1.37 -0.52 -6.19
CA LEU A 53 2.11 0.72 -6.00
C LEU A 53 1.13 1.90 -6.06
N LEU A 54 1.24 2.81 -5.09
CA LEU A 54 0.52 4.07 -5.08
C LEU A 54 1.46 5.21 -4.69
N SER A 55 1.15 6.43 -5.15
CA SER A 55 1.87 7.63 -4.71
C SER A 55 1.70 7.84 -3.21
N ARG A 56 2.81 8.18 -2.53
CA ARG A 56 2.84 8.49 -1.08
C ARG A 56 1.85 9.59 -0.69
N LEU A 57 1.61 10.56 -1.58
CA LEU A 57 0.66 11.66 -1.36
C LEU A 57 -0.77 11.20 -1.07
N HIS A 58 -1.18 10.02 -1.56
CA HIS A 58 -2.52 9.48 -1.28
C HIS A 58 -2.66 8.98 0.16
N LEU A 59 -1.56 8.68 0.84
CA LEU A 59 -1.57 8.23 2.24
C LEU A 59 -1.59 9.43 3.21
N GLU A 60 -0.92 10.52 2.84
CA GLU A 60 -0.82 11.72 3.67
C GLU A 60 -2.16 12.46 3.78
N LYS A 61 -2.94 12.52 2.68
CA LYS A 61 -4.26 13.17 2.67
C LYS A 61 -5.29 12.52 3.61
N VAL A 62 -5.15 11.24 3.95
CA VAL A 62 -6.09 10.57 4.86
C VAL A 62 -5.93 11.09 6.29
N THR A 63 -4.72 11.51 6.67
CA THR A 63 -4.42 11.93 8.05
C THR A 63 -4.97 13.33 8.33
N SER A 64 -5.09 14.20 7.32
CA SER A 64 -5.55 15.58 7.50
C SER A 64 -7.08 15.76 7.69
N TRP A 65 -7.88 14.68 7.55
CA TRP A 65 -9.33 14.72 7.76
C TRP A 65 -9.77 14.14 9.11
N ILE A 66 -8.85 13.65 9.94
CA ILE A 66 -9.18 13.28 11.32
C ILE A 66 -9.19 14.58 12.14
N PRO A 67 -10.33 15.05 12.65
CA PRO A 67 -10.35 16.23 13.50
C PRO A 67 -9.68 15.86 14.84
N THR A 68 -8.41 16.23 14.98
CA THR A 68 -7.72 16.24 16.28
C THR A 68 -8.16 17.49 17.05
N GLY A 69 -9.43 17.54 17.44
CA GLY A 69 -9.99 18.56 18.30
C GLY A 69 -10.79 17.90 19.42
N PRO A 70 -10.71 18.38 20.68
CA PRO A 70 -11.53 17.84 21.75
C PRO A 70 -13.01 18.04 21.41
N VAL A 71 -13.79 16.96 21.51
CA VAL A 71 -15.25 17.02 21.48
C VAL A 71 -15.69 17.82 22.72
N SER A 72 -16.02 19.09 22.52
CA SER A 72 -16.69 19.90 23.54
C SER A 72 -18.06 19.28 23.79
N THR A 73 -18.18 18.54 24.89
CA THR A 73 -19.45 18.06 25.40
C THR A 73 -20.19 19.27 25.98
N GLN A 74 -21.04 19.92 25.17
CA GLN A 74 -22.08 20.77 25.72
C GLN A 74 -23.17 19.84 26.27
N GLN A 75 -23.24 19.77 27.59
CA GLN A 75 -24.33 19.16 28.34
C GLN A 75 -25.61 19.98 28.11
N TYR A 76 -26.72 19.27 27.86
CA TYR A 76 -28.08 19.79 27.98
C TYR A 76 -28.48 19.92 29.44
#